data_AF-A0A6N3CIT8-F1
#
_entry.id   AF-A0A6N3CIT8-F1
#
_cell.length_a   1.000
_cell.length_b   1.000
_cell.length_c   1.000
_cell.angle_alpha   90.00
_cell.angle_beta   90.00
_cell.angle_gamma   90.00
#
_symmetry.space_group_name_H-M   'P 1'
#
loop_
_entity.id
_entity.type
_entity.pdbx_description
1 polymer ?
#
loop_
_entity_poly.entity_id
_entity_poly.type
_entity_poly.pdbx_seq_one_letter_code
_entity_poly.pdbx_strand_id
1 'polypeptide(L)'
;MGNISQGKTSKPTVRIDIFDIEEDKAQQYLKDREECATAAEAVMAKYCQTVKRETLDPTEGQGVVGYYKTGEILMQVLLDPFEIPVMKVAIGRGKLEEYILAANSLTHEMLEQLAKEDEN
;
A
#
# COMPACT_ATOMS: atom_id res chain seq x y z
N MET A 1 51.58 -10.54 5.89
CA MET A 1 50.73 -9.36 5.63
C MET A 1 50.05 -9.58 4.30
N GLY A 2 48.71 -9.57 4.28
CA GLY A 2 47.90 -9.77 3.08
C GLY A 2 46.44 -9.83 3.50
N ASN A 3 45.87 -8.66 3.78
CA ASN A 3 44.46 -8.53 4.14
C ASN A 3 43.60 -9.07 2.99
N ILE A 4 42.81 -10.11 3.27
CA ILE A 4 41.68 -10.48 2.43
C ILE A 4 40.60 -9.45 2.74
N SER A 5 40.48 -8.41 1.91
CA SER A 5 39.27 -7.60 1.90
C SER A 5 38.15 -8.48 1.35
N GLN A 6 37.30 -8.99 2.24
CA GLN A 6 35.99 -9.48 1.84
C GLN A 6 35.23 -8.28 1.27
N GLY A 7 35.28 -8.12 -0.05
CA GLY A 7 34.44 -7.17 -0.75
C GLY A 7 32.99 -7.57 -0.50
N LYS A 8 32.23 -6.73 0.19
CA LYS A 8 30.77 -6.82 0.19
C LYS A 8 30.32 -6.68 -1.26
N THR A 9 30.02 -7.79 -1.93
CA THR A 9 29.33 -7.78 -3.21
C THR A 9 27.90 -7.30 -2.94
N SER A 10 27.64 -6.01 -3.13
CA SER A 10 26.28 -5.49 -3.16
C SER A 10 25.57 -6.12 -4.36
N LYS A 11 24.39 -6.72 -4.13
CA LYS A 11 23.55 -7.18 -5.24
C LYS A 11 23.15 -5.98 -6.12
N PRO A 12 23.05 -6.14 -7.45
CA PRO A 12 22.52 -5.10 -8.31
C PRO A 12 21.05 -4.81 -7.98
N THR A 13 20.65 -3.56 -8.09
CA THR A 13 19.31 -3.06 -7.79
C THR A 13 18.74 -2.25 -8.95
N VAL A 14 17.42 -2.27 -9.09
CA VAL A 14 16.66 -1.41 -10.00
C VAL A 14 15.75 -0.49 -9.20
N ARG A 15 15.60 0.74 -9.70
CA ARG A 15 14.67 1.72 -9.15
C ARG A 15 13.25 1.36 -9.54
N ILE A 16 12.39 1.09 -8.57
CA ILE A 16 10.94 0.95 -8.75
C ILE A 16 10.27 1.98 -7.84
N ASP A 17 9.55 2.92 -8.46
CA ASP A 17 9.05 4.11 -7.76
C ASP A 17 10.22 4.89 -7.11
N ILE A 18 10.21 5.04 -5.78
CA ILE A 18 11.29 5.68 -5.04
C ILE A 18 12.26 4.70 -4.37
N PHE A 19 12.07 3.39 -4.57
CA PHE A 19 12.77 2.34 -3.84
C PHE A 19 13.78 1.61 -4.73
N ASP A 20 14.91 1.23 -4.13
CA ASP A 20 15.91 0.38 -4.77
C ASP A 20 15.60 -1.08 -4.43
N ILE A 21 15.22 -1.85 -5.45
CA ILE A 21 14.80 -3.25 -5.32
C ILE A 21 15.87 -4.15 -5.94
N GLU A 22 16.25 -5.24 -5.28
CA GLU A 22 17.18 -6.22 -5.85
C GLU A 22 16.65 -6.71 -7.23
N GLU A 23 17.51 -6.71 -8.25
CA GLU A 23 17.12 -7.07 -9.62
C GLU A 23 16.42 -8.44 -9.72
N ASP A 24 16.87 -9.41 -8.92
CA ASP A 24 16.32 -10.77 -8.86
C ASP A 24 14.90 -10.83 -8.24
N LYS A 25 14.49 -9.79 -7.50
CA LYS A 25 13.16 -9.66 -6.87
C LYS A 25 12.23 -8.69 -7.59
N ALA A 26 12.78 -7.82 -8.44
CA ALA A 26 12.05 -6.72 -9.08
C ALA A 26 10.75 -7.15 -9.78
N GLN A 27 10.80 -8.23 -10.56
CA GLN A 27 9.62 -8.73 -11.29
C GLN A 27 8.51 -9.23 -10.36
N GLN A 28 8.88 -9.98 -9.32
CA GLN A 28 7.93 -10.47 -8.33
C GLN A 28 7.35 -9.32 -7.51
N TYR A 29 8.19 -8.34 -7.14
CA TYR A 29 7.74 -7.14 -6.45
C TYR A 29 6.72 -6.34 -7.27
N LEU A 30 6.94 -6.12 -8.57
CA LEU A 30 5.97 -5.44 -9.44
C LEU A 30 4.63 -6.18 -9.49
N LYS A 31 4.67 -7.50 -9.60
CA LYS A 31 3.46 -8.33 -9.61
C LYS A 31 2.70 -8.23 -8.28
N ASP A 32 3.40 -8.40 -7.16
CA ASP A 32 2.78 -8.31 -5.84
C ASP A 32 2.25 -6.90 -5.55
N ARG A 33 2.96 -5.87 -6.02
CA ARG A 33 2.55 -4.47 -5.94
C ARG A 33 1.23 -4.23 -6.68
N GLU A 34 1.09 -4.76 -7.90
CA GLU A 34 -0.14 -4.64 -8.68
C GLU A 34 -1.29 -5.42 -8.02
N GLU A 35 -1.06 -6.66 -7.60
CA GLU A 35 -2.07 -7.47 -6.91
C GLU A 35 -2.59 -6.79 -5.64
N CYS A 36 -1.69 -6.24 -4.83
CA CYS A 36 -2.04 -5.52 -3.61
C CYS A 36 -2.80 -4.23 -3.91
N ALA A 37 -2.35 -3.46 -4.91
CA ALA A 37 -3.01 -2.22 -5.29
C ALA A 37 -4.45 -2.47 -5.75
N THR A 38 -4.67 -3.44 -6.65
CA THR A 38 -6.02 -3.80 -7.10
C THR A 38 -6.91 -4.30 -5.94
N ALA A 39 -6.35 -5.10 -5.03
CA ALA A 39 -7.10 -5.59 -3.89
C ALA A 39 -7.48 -4.47 -2.91
N ALA A 40 -6.56 -3.52 -2.65
CA ALA A 40 -6.85 -2.35 -1.82
C ALA A 40 -7.88 -1.43 -2.48
N GLU A 41 -7.78 -1.20 -3.79
CA GLU A 41 -8.78 -0.44 -4.54
C GLU A 41 -10.18 -1.02 -4.37
N ALA A 42 -10.31 -2.35 -4.51
CA ALA A 42 -11.59 -3.04 -4.34
C ALA A 42 -12.15 -2.95 -2.92
N VAL A 43 -11.29 -2.95 -1.89
CA VAL A 43 -11.71 -2.74 -0.50
C VAL A 43 -12.16 -1.29 -0.30
N MET A 44 -11.32 -0.32 -0.68
CA MET A 44 -11.59 1.10 -0.45
C MET A 44 -12.82 1.59 -1.20
N ALA A 45 -13.10 1.04 -2.40
CA ALA A 45 -14.28 1.38 -3.19
C ALA A 45 -15.62 1.05 -2.50
N LYS A 46 -15.62 0.25 -1.43
CA LYS A 46 -16.82 0.02 -0.60
C LYS A 46 -17.21 1.22 0.25
N TYR A 47 -16.25 2.09 0.56
CA TYR A 47 -16.41 3.17 1.55
C TYR A 47 -16.09 4.55 0.98
N CYS A 48 -15.20 4.61 -0.02
CA CYS A 48 -14.72 5.84 -0.62
C CYS A 48 -15.49 6.17 -1.90
N GLN A 49 -15.81 7.46 -2.10
CA GLN A 49 -16.48 7.95 -3.30
C GLN A 49 -15.58 7.85 -4.54
N THR A 50 -14.28 8.09 -4.36
CA THR A 50 -13.27 7.99 -5.40
C THR A 50 -12.05 7.27 -4.85
N VAL A 51 -11.46 6.38 -5.64
CA VAL A 51 -10.19 5.72 -5.30
C VAL A 51 -9.19 5.94 -6.44
N LYS A 52 -7.96 6.31 -6.12
CA LYS A 52 -6.89 6.59 -7.09
C LYS A 52 -5.57 5.98 -6.64
N ARG A 53 -4.69 5.70 -7.60
CA ARG A 53 -3.27 5.47 -7.33
C ARG A 53 -2.51 6.76 -7.58
N GLU A 54 -1.93 7.32 -6.53
CA GLU A 54 -1.20 8.58 -6.63
C GLU A 54 -0.11 8.70 -5.56
N THR A 55 0.79 9.65 -5.76
CA THR A 55 1.88 9.98 -4.84
C THR A 55 1.50 11.26 -4.12
N LEU A 56 1.04 11.14 -2.88
CA LEU A 56 0.70 12.30 -2.04
C LEU A 56 1.97 12.97 -1.49
N ASP A 57 2.95 12.17 -1.06
CA ASP A 57 4.27 12.62 -0.65
C ASP A 57 5.35 11.97 -1.58
N PRO A 58 6.11 12.78 -2.34
CA PRO A 58 7.21 12.28 -3.18
C PRO A 58 8.30 11.50 -2.43
N THR A 59 8.37 11.61 -1.10
CA THR A 59 9.33 10.91 -0.24
C THR A 59 8.80 9.58 0.30
N GLU A 60 7.50 9.33 0.20
CA GLU A 60 6.84 8.07 0.59
C GLU A 60 6.53 7.17 -0.61
N GLY A 61 6.43 7.76 -1.81
CA GLY A 61 6.11 7.05 -3.04
C GLY A 61 4.61 6.97 -3.30
N GLN A 62 4.22 6.18 -4.30
CA GLN A 62 2.83 6.01 -4.69
C GLN A 62 2.08 5.09 -3.72
N GLY A 63 0.82 5.45 -3.44
CA GLY A 63 -0.13 4.64 -2.68
C GLY A 63 -1.48 4.51 -3.41
N VAL A 64 -2.38 3.72 -2.83
CA VAL A 64 -3.81 3.75 -3.12
C VAL A 64 -4.48 4.69 -2.13
N VAL A 65 -5.20 5.69 -2.66
CA VAL A 65 -5.84 6.75 -1.87
C VAL A 65 -7.34 6.74 -2.14
N GLY A 66 -8.12 6.62 -1.08
CA GLY A 66 -9.57 6.68 -1.07
C GLY A 66 -10.06 8.00 -0.50
N TYR A 67 -10.92 8.69 -1.26
CA TYR A 67 -11.49 9.98 -0.91
C TYR A 67 -12.96 9.83 -0.51
N TYR A 68 -13.34 10.56 0.53
CA TYR A 68 -14.74 10.72 0.93
C TYR A 68 -15.49 11.65 -0.03
N LYS A 69 -16.82 11.73 0.10
CA LYS A 69 -17.68 12.57 -0.74
C LYS A 69 -17.34 14.06 -0.65
N THR A 70 -16.82 14.52 0.49
CA THR A 70 -16.33 15.89 0.71
C THR A 70 -15.04 16.20 -0.05
N GLY A 71 -14.37 15.18 -0.60
CA GLY A 71 -13.06 15.29 -1.24
C GLY A 71 -11.88 15.15 -0.27
N GLU A 72 -12.14 14.93 1.02
CA GLU A 72 -11.12 14.63 2.01
C GLU A 72 -10.62 13.19 1.88
N ILE A 73 -9.36 12.94 2.24
CA ILE A 73 -8.79 11.59 2.24
C ILE A 73 -9.39 10.83 3.42
N LEU A 74 -10.03 9.71 3.12
CA LEU A 74 -10.57 8.79 4.12
C LEU A 74 -9.62 7.63 4.42
N MET A 75 -8.98 7.09 3.38
CA MET A 75 -8.10 5.93 3.48
C MET A 75 -6.88 6.09 2.59
N GLN A 76 -5.72 5.62 3.05
CA GLN A 76 -4.50 5.50 2.27
C GLN A 76 -3.76 4.22 2.63
N VAL A 77 -3.14 3.59 1.63
CA VAL A 77 -2.16 2.52 1.81
C VAL A 77 -1.00 2.74 0.84
N LEU A 78 0.23 2.74 1.33
CA LEU A 78 1.43 2.89 0.50
C LEU A 78 1.72 1.61 -0.29
N LEU A 79 2.32 1.74 -1.47
CA LEU A 79 2.72 0.59 -2.30
C LEU A 79 4.24 0.41 -2.24
N ASP A 80 4.76 0.38 -1.01
CA ASP A 80 6.19 0.31 -0.70
C ASP A 80 6.66 -1.13 -0.35
N PRO A 81 7.98 -1.39 -0.32
CA PRO A 81 8.53 -2.73 -0.09
C PRO A 81 8.27 -3.33 1.29
N PHE A 82 7.85 -2.52 2.27
CA PHE A 82 7.48 -2.96 3.62
C PHE A 82 5.99 -3.27 3.70
N GLU A 83 5.16 -2.46 3.05
CA GLU A 83 3.71 -2.57 3.06
C GLU A 83 3.22 -3.75 2.20
N ILE A 84 3.80 -3.95 1.01
CA ILE A 84 3.40 -5.01 0.08
C ILE A 84 3.44 -6.42 0.71
N PRO A 85 4.52 -6.86 1.40
CA PRO A 85 4.52 -8.15 2.07
C PRO A 85 3.43 -8.31 3.13
N VAL A 86 3.12 -7.24 3.88
CA VAL A 86 2.10 -7.27 4.93
C VAL A 86 0.71 -7.41 4.31
N MET A 87 0.43 -6.63 3.26
CA MET A 87 -0.82 -6.74 2.49
C MET A 87 -0.99 -8.14 1.87
N LYS A 88 0.07 -8.73 1.31
CA LYS A 88 0.02 -10.11 0.78
C LYS A 88 -0.38 -11.12 1.85
N VAL A 89 0.15 -11.00 3.06
CA VAL A 89 -0.24 -11.86 4.20
C VAL A 89 -1.70 -11.64 4.57
N ALA A 90 -2.16 -10.38 4.61
CA ALA A 90 -3.55 -10.05 4.90
C ALA A 90 -4.50 -10.62 3.82
N ILE A 91 -4.16 -10.50 2.53
CA ILE A 91 -4.89 -11.10 1.41
C ILE A 91 -4.98 -12.61 1.56
N GLY A 92 -3.85 -13.28 1.80
CA GLY A 92 -3.80 -14.74 1.97
C GLY A 92 -4.60 -15.26 3.17
N ARG A 93 -4.89 -14.39 4.15
CA ARG A 93 -5.72 -14.69 5.32
C ARG A 93 -7.17 -14.25 5.18
N GLY A 94 -7.54 -13.58 4.08
CA GLY A 94 -8.87 -12.97 3.91
C GLY A 94 -9.12 -11.77 4.84
N LYS A 95 -8.07 -11.10 5.32
CA LYS A 95 -8.12 -10.03 6.33
C LYS A 95 -7.66 -8.67 5.80
N LEU A 96 -7.65 -8.48 4.47
CA LEU A 96 -7.16 -7.23 3.87
C LEU A 96 -8.00 -6.02 4.30
N GLU A 97 -9.33 -6.17 4.35
CA GLU A 97 -10.21 -5.07 4.76
C GLU A 97 -9.93 -4.61 6.19
N GLU A 98 -9.92 -5.54 7.14
CA GLU A 98 -9.61 -5.29 8.55
C GLU A 98 -8.24 -4.62 8.71
N TYR A 99 -7.26 -5.07 7.91
CA TYR A 99 -5.93 -4.47 7.88
C TYR A 99 -5.94 -3.01 7.42
N ILE A 100 -6.59 -2.73 6.28
CA ILE A 100 -6.66 -1.37 5.71
C ILE A 100 -7.38 -0.42 6.67
N LEU A 101 -8.48 -0.88 7.29
CA LEU A 101 -9.20 -0.08 8.28
C LEU A 101 -8.31 0.22 9.49
N ALA A 102 -7.65 -0.79 10.05
CA ALA A 102 -6.76 -0.61 11.20
C ALA A 102 -5.59 0.33 10.89
N ALA A 103 -4.96 0.21 9.70
CA ALA A 103 -3.87 1.07 9.26
C ALA A 103 -4.30 2.55 9.15
N ASN A 104 -5.58 2.79 8.86
CA ASN A 104 -6.17 4.13 8.77
C ASN A 104 -6.86 4.58 10.06
N SER A 105 -6.71 3.83 11.16
CA SER A 105 -7.39 4.10 12.45
C SER A 105 -8.93 4.16 12.35
N LEU A 106 -9.49 3.35 11.46
CA LEU A 106 -10.93 3.25 11.20
C LEU A 106 -11.52 1.96 11.75
N THR A 107 -12.81 2.01 12.07
CA THR A 107 -13.63 0.83 12.37
C THR A 107 -14.84 0.79 11.45
N HIS A 108 -15.45 -0.38 11.29
CA HIS A 108 -16.73 -0.50 10.58
C HIS A 108 -17.82 0.40 11.17
N GLU A 109 -17.87 0.54 12.50
CA GLU A 109 -18.84 1.41 13.18
C GLU A 109 -18.68 2.88 12.78
N MET A 110 -17.45 3.39 12.71
CA MET A 110 -17.18 4.77 12.28
C MET A 110 -17.65 4.99 10.84
N LEU A 111 -17.43 4.02 9.95
CA LEU A 111 -17.86 4.10 8.55
C LEU A 111 -19.38 4.02 8.40
N GLU A 112 -20.06 3.20 9.22
CA GLU A 112 -21.52 3.16 9.28
C GLU A 112 -22.12 4.47 9.80
N GLN A 113 -21.48 5.12 10.76
CA GLN A 113 -21.92 6.44 11.26
C GLN A 113 -21.80 7.51 10.17
N LEU A 114 -20.66 7.57 9.47
CA LEU A 114 -20.45 8.48 8.34
C LEU A 114 -21.52 8.27 7.24
N ALA A 115 -21.81 7.02 6.89
CA ALA A 115 -22.83 6.71 5.89
C ALA A 115 -24.24 7.19 6.27
N LYS A 116 -24.59 7.12 7.57
CA LYS A 116 -25.89 7.59 8.08
C LYS A 116 -26.00 9.11 8.14
N GLU A 117 -24.90 9.81 8.45
CA GLU A 117 -24.86 11.26 8.47
C GLU A 117 -25.11 11.85 7.07
N ASP A 118 -24.70 11.17 6.01
CA ASP A 118 -24.93 11.57 4.62
C ASP A 118 -26.38 11.34 4.12
N GLU A 119 -27.17 10.51 4.79
CA GLU A 119 -28.55 10.18 4.39
C GLU A 119 -29.61 11.13 5.00
N ASN A 120 -29.20 11.98 5.95
CA ASN A 120 -30.03 12.99 6.61
C ASN A 120 -29.89 14.38 5.97
#